data_AF-A0A6I5RGR9-F1
#
_entry.id   AF-A0A6I5RGR9-F1
#
_cell.length_a   1.000
_cell.length_b   1.000
_cell.length_c   1.000
_cell.angle_alpha   90.00
_cell.angle_beta   90.00
_cell.angle_gamma   90.00
#
_symmetry.space_group_name_H-M   'P 1'
#
loop_
_entity.id
_entity.type
_entity.pdbx_description
1 polymer ?
#
loop_
_entity_poly.entity_id
_entity_poly.type
_entity_poly.pdbx_seq_one_letter_code
_entity_poly.pdbx_strand_id
1 'polypeptide(L)'
;MSSDTVRDYLKIIGKTPLLTKAEEQVLGAQIQTMQALLDIPDDVRTPEQQRLIRKGQRAKCKMIQANLRLVVSITKQYTRRGVEMLDLIQEGSLGLARATEKFDPTKGYKFSTYAYWWIRQAMTRAIAMQSRTIRLPIHVTAKLNCLKKVQRQLSQKLGRPPTREELADAIAMTLEKFDELLLQSRQTTSLDQRVGEDEKTPLAALIPDYSPGPDEVVELAMLHDQLEALTGFLDEPEQFVIKARYGLEDGSPKSLRTISEMLGKSRTQVQKIEQSGFRKLRAMIIRKKRKSQSLSILD
;
A
#
# COMPACT_ATOMS: atom_id res chain seq x y z
N MET A 1 -16.10 10.86 27.90
CA MET A 1 -15.00 9.92 28.21
C MET A 1 -13.87 10.06 27.19
N SER A 2 -13.11 11.14 27.26
CA SER A 2 -11.83 11.26 26.55
C SER A 2 -10.84 11.83 27.57
N SER A 3 -10.38 10.95 28.46
CA SER A 3 -9.18 11.23 29.23
C SER A 3 -8.02 11.26 28.25
N ASP A 4 -7.22 12.31 28.32
CA ASP A 4 -6.00 12.49 27.55
C ASP A 4 -5.09 11.26 27.75
N THR A 5 -5.14 10.32 26.81
CA THR A 5 -4.42 9.03 26.85
C THR A 5 -2.91 9.22 26.98
N VAL A 6 -2.41 10.34 26.44
CA VAL A 6 -1.01 10.76 26.59
C VAL A 6 -0.71 11.09 28.04
N ARG A 7 -1.58 11.82 28.76
CA ARG A 7 -1.39 12.10 30.20
C ARG A 7 -1.35 10.83 31.04
N ASP A 8 -2.22 9.87 30.76
CA ASP A 8 -2.24 8.61 31.50
C ASP A 8 -0.95 7.81 31.27
N TYR A 9 -0.48 7.78 30.02
CA TYR A 9 0.83 7.21 29.69
C TYR A 9 1.99 7.91 30.43
N LEU A 10 2.00 9.25 30.45
CA LEU A 10 3.03 10.05 31.13
C LEU A 10 3.06 9.79 32.64
N LYS A 11 1.88 9.63 33.28
CA LYS A 11 1.79 9.27 34.70
C LYS A 11 2.41 7.90 34.98
N ILE A 12 2.19 6.91 34.10
CA ILE A 12 2.73 5.55 34.28
C ILE A 12 4.26 5.57 34.20
N ILE A 13 4.83 6.18 33.15
CA ILE A 13 6.29 6.21 32.97
C ILE A 13 7.00 7.10 34.00
N GLY A 14 6.28 8.04 34.61
CA GLY A 14 6.79 8.92 35.65
C GLY A 14 7.02 8.23 37.01
N LYS A 15 6.40 7.07 37.25
CA LYS A 15 6.55 6.30 38.51
C LYS A 15 7.92 5.65 38.64
N THR A 16 8.59 5.36 37.53
CA THR A 16 9.89 4.67 37.53
C THR A 16 11.03 5.67 37.75
N PRO A 17 11.92 5.46 38.73
CA PRO A 17 13.06 6.35 38.96
C PRO A 17 14.09 6.27 37.82
N LEU A 18 14.85 7.34 37.65
CA LEU A 18 15.97 7.41 36.71
C LEU A 18 17.14 6.58 37.23
N LEU A 19 17.87 5.95 36.31
CA LEU A 19 19.05 5.15 36.64
C LEU A 19 20.30 6.03 36.72
N THR A 20 21.21 5.66 37.61
CA THR A 20 22.57 6.18 37.67
C THR A 20 23.49 5.44 36.69
N LYS A 21 24.64 6.04 36.35
CA LYS A 21 25.62 5.43 35.44
C LYS A 21 26.09 4.05 35.94
N ALA A 22 26.28 3.88 37.25
CA ALA A 22 26.69 2.61 37.84
C ALA A 22 25.59 1.54 37.69
N GLU A 23 24.33 1.91 37.88
CA GLU A 23 23.21 1.00 37.67
C GLU A 23 23.05 0.61 36.19
N GLU A 24 23.25 1.55 35.25
CA GLU A 24 23.25 1.27 33.81
C GLU A 24 24.30 0.22 33.44
N GLN A 25 25.50 0.28 34.05
CA GLN A 25 26.55 -0.70 33.82
C GLN A 25 26.17 -2.09 34.33
N VAL A 26 25.62 -2.19 35.55
CA VAL A 26 25.20 -3.46 36.15
C VAL A 26 24.06 -4.09 35.35
N LEU A 27 23.06 -3.30 34.96
CA LEU A 27 21.94 -3.79 34.14
C LEU A 27 22.41 -4.19 32.74
N GLY A 28 23.27 -3.38 32.11
CA GLY A 28 23.86 -3.67 30.80
C GLY A 28 24.62 -4.99 30.79
N ALA A 29 25.45 -5.24 31.82
CA ALA A 29 26.19 -6.50 31.95
C ALA A 29 25.24 -7.70 32.06
N GLN A 30 24.17 -7.60 32.87
CA GLN A 30 23.17 -8.67 33.01
C GLN A 30 22.44 -8.94 31.67
N ILE A 31 22.16 -7.90 30.90
CA ILE A 31 21.51 -8.03 29.59
C ILE A 31 22.46 -8.72 28.60
N GLN A 32 23.74 -8.36 28.57
CA GLN A 32 24.73 -9.02 27.72
C GLN A 32 24.90 -10.50 28.05
N THR A 33 24.97 -10.84 29.35
CA THR A 33 25.02 -12.26 29.75
C THR A 33 23.79 -13.04 29.28
N MET A 34 22.60 -12.42 29.33
CA MET A 34 21.40 -13.03 28.78
C MET A 34 21.47 -13.19 27.26
N GLN A 35 21.91 -12.17 26.51
CA GLN A 35 22.00 -12.24 25.05
C GLN A 35 22.94 -13.37 24.60
N ALA A 36 24.11 -13.52 25.22
CA ALA A 36 25.04 -14.61 24.92
C ALA A 36 24.45 -16.01 25.20
N LEU A 37 23.56 -16.12 26.19
CA LEU A 37 22.89 -17.38 26.53
C LEU A 37 21.69 -17.69 25.61
N LEU A 38 21.14 -16.68 24.93
CA LEU A 38 20.02 -16.87 24.00
C LEU A 38 20.43 -17.58 22.71
N ASP A 39 21.72 -17.54 22.35
CA ASP A 39 22.27 -18.25 21.18
C ASP A 39 22.30 -19.79 21.39
N ILE A 40 22.23 -20.25 22.64
CA ILE A 40 22.20 -21.67 22.98
C ILE A 40 20.77 -22.21 22.82
N PRO A 41 20.53 -23.36 22.14
CA PRO A 41 19.20 -23.96 22.02
C PRO A 41 18.58 -24.26 23.39
N ASP A 42 17.25 -24.09 23.53
CA ASP A 42 16.54 -24.24 24.80
C ASP A 42 16.75 -25.61 25.47
N ASP A 43 16.81 -26.68 24.66
CA ASP A 43 16.94 -28.06 25.12
C ASP A 43 18.28 -28.37 25.81
N VAL A 44 19.30 -27.53 25.59
CA VAL A 44 20.66 -27.71 26.10
C VAL A 44 20.96 -26.77 27.27
N ARG A 45 20.02 -25.88 27.64
CA ARG A 45 20.24 -24.87 28.69
C ARG A 45 20.21 -25.47 30.08
N THR A 46 21.23 -25.20 30.88
CA THR A 46 21.24 -25.59 32.29
C THR A 46 20.23 -24.76 33.11
N PRO A 47 19.72 -25.28 34.25
CA PRO A 47 18.85 -24.51 35.14
C PRO A 47 19.45 -23.18 35.59
N GLU A 48 20.78 -23.13 35.74
CA GLU A 48 21.51 -21.90 36.07
C GLU A 48 21.48 -20.88 34.94
N GLN A 49 21.67 -21.31 33.69
CA GLN A 49 21.57 -20.44 32.51
C GLN A 49 20.15 -19.89 32.36
N GLN A 50 19.12 -20.71 32.61
CA GLN A 50 17.73 -20.25 32.62
C GLN A 50 17.47 -19.20 33.71
N ARG A 51 18.08 -19.34 34.90
CA ARG A 51 18.00 -18.33 35.96
C ARG A 51 18.68 -17.02 35.56
N LEU A 52 19.83 -17.07 34.89
CA LEU A 52 20.54 -15.90 34.37
C LEU A 52 19.73 -15.19 33.27
N ILE A 53 19.09 -15.94 32.37
CA ILE A 53 18.20 -15.38 31.35
C ILE A 53 17.04 -14.62 32.01
N ARG A 54 16.36 -15.21 33.00
CA ARG A 54 15.28 -14.53 33.74
C ARG A 54 15.78 -13.25 34.43
N LYS A 55 16.99 -13.27 34.98
CA LYS A 55 17.62 -12.08 35.58
C LYS A 55 17.88 -10.99 34.54
N GLY A 56 18.44 -11.35 33.38
CA GLY A 56 18.67 -10.42 32.28
C GLY A 56 17.37 -9.87 31.68
N GLN A 57 16.30 -10.66 31.61
CA GLN A 57 14.98 -10.18 31.17
C GLN A 57 14.44 -9.11 32.11
N ARG A 58 14.53 -9.33 33.43
CA ARG A 58 14.16 -8.31 34.44
C ARG A 58 15.03 -7.06 34.31
N ALA A 59 16.33 -7.23 34.09
CA ALA A 59 17.25 -6.11 33.88
C ALA A 59 16.89 -5.30 32.63
N LYS A 60 16.59 -5.97 31.51
CA LYS A 60 16.11 -5.36 30.27
C LYS A 60 14.84 -4.55 30.50
N CYS A 61 13.83 -5.14 31.15
CA CYS A 61 12.58 -4.45 31.47
C CYS A 61 12.82 -3.21 32.32
N LYS A 62 13.63 -3.32 33.38
CA LYS A 62 13.97 -2.18 34.26
C LYS A 62 14.70 -1.07 33.49
N MET A 63 15.66 -1.45 32.65
CA MET A 63 16.44 -0.51 31.84
C MET A 63 15.58 0.23 30.80
N ILE A 64 14.64 -0.47 30.15
CA ILE A 64 13.68 0.15 29.23
C ILE A 64 12.75 1.11 29.99
N GLN A 65 12.11 0.64 31.07
CA GLN A 65 11.13 1.42 31.84
C GLN A 65 11.72 2.73 32.38
N ALA A 66 12.94 2.71 32.90
CA ALA A 66 13.61 3.91 33.41
C ALA A 66 13.93 4.94 32.31
N ASN A 67 14.03 4.49 31.05
CA ASN A 67 14.40 5.33 29.90
C ASN A 67 13.22 5.69 28.99
N LEU A 68 11.99 5.29 29.28
CA LEU A 68 10.82 5.66 28.47
C LEU A 68 10.60 7.19 28.39
N ARG A 69 10.98 7.92 29.44
CA ARG A 69 10.93 9.40 29.46
C ARG A 69 11.84 10.03 28.39
N LEU A 70 12.97 9.39 28.08
CA LEU A 70 13.87 9.84 27.01
C LEU A 70 13.17 9.74 25.66
N VAL A 71 12.45 8.64 25.39
CA VAL A 71 11.70 8.43 24.14
C VAL A 71 10.73 9.58 23.93
N VAL A 72 9.88 9.87 24.93
CA VAL A 72 8.91 10.97 24.88
C VAL A 72 9.59 12.32 24.59
N SER A 73 10.74 12.59 25.21
CA SER A 73 11.46 13.85 24.99
C SER A 73 11.94 14.02 23.54
N ILE A 74 12.35 12.92 22.90
CA ILE A 74 12.76 12.89 21.50
C ILE A 74 11.53 13.00 20.58
N THR A 75 10.44 12.28 20.89
CA THR A 75 9.19 12.27 20.09
C THR A 75 8.64 13.67 19.85
N LYS A 76 8.74 14.58 20.85
CA LYS A 76 8.22 15.96 20.74
C LYS A 76 8.72 16.72 19.51
N GLN A 77 9.92 16.41 19.01
CA GLN A 77 10.50 17.05 17.83
C GLN A 77 9.92 16.51 16.50
N TYR A 78 9.21 15.39 16.55
CA TYR A 78 8.68 14.66 15.40
C TYR A 78 7.15 14.69 15.32
N THR A 79 6.48 15.34 16.27
CA THR A 79 5.03 15.57 16.24
C THR A 79 4.63 16.34 14.96
N ARG A 80 3.38 16.15 14.50
CA ARG A 80 2.79 16.80 13.30
C ARG A 80 3.41 16.38 11.96
N ARG A 81 4.02 15.18 11.89
CA ARG A 81 4.57 14.60 10.64
C ARG A 81 3.68 13.51 10.02
N GLY A 82 2.37 13.57 10.28
CA GLY A 82 1.38 12.63 9.72
C GLY A 82 1.26 11.30 10.47
N VAL A 83 1.89 11.16 11.63
CA VAL A 83 1.76 9.99 12.52
C VAL A 83 1.37 10.49 13.90
N GLU A 84 0.51 9.73 14.60
CA GLU A 84 0.06 10.08 15.95
C GLU A 84 1.24 10.06 16.95
N MET A 85 1.17 10.91 17.98
CA MET A 85 2.22 10.99 18.99
C MET A 85 2.43 9.67 19.72
N LEU A 86 1.35 8.95 20.04
CA LEU A 86 1.43 7.65 20.71
C LEU A 86 2.11 6.61 19.84
N ASP A 87 1.78 6.53 18.56
CA ASP A 87 2.42 5.62 17.61
C ASP A 87 3.93 5.91 17.49
N LEU A 88 4.31 7.19 17.42
CA LEU A 88 5.73 7.58 17.41
C LEU A 88 6.45 7.19 18.71
N ILE A 89 5.79 7.29 19.86
CA ILE A 89 6.33 6.83 21.14
C ILE A 89 6.53 5.31 21.12
N GLN A 90 5.60 4.55 20.55
CA GLN A 90 5.69 3.09 20.48
C GLN A 90 6.81 2.63 19.53
N GLU A 91 6.95 3.25 18.37
CA GLU A 91 8.06 2.97 17.46
C GLU A 91 9.42 3.38 18.08
N GLY A 92 9.44 4.51 18.80
CA GLY A 92 10.58 4.95 19.59
C GLY A 92 10.95 3.97 20.72
N SER A 93 9.96 3.38 21.39
CA SER A 93 10.18 2.40 22.47
C SER A 93 10.72 1.08 21.94
N LEU A 94 10.31 0.66 20.72
CA LEU A 94 10.94 -0.45 20.01
C LEU A 94 12.41 -0.16 19.66
N GLY A 95 12.71 1.08 19.23
CA GLY A 95 14.08 1.55 19.05
C GLY A 95 14.90 1.49 20.35
N LEU A 96 14.33 1.94 21.46
CA LEU A 96 14.94 1.86 22.79
C LEU A 96 15.20 0.41 23.23
N ALA A 97 14.27 -0.51 22.97
CA ALA A 97 14.45 -1.93 23.27
C ALA A 97 15.64 -2.51 22.51
N ARG A 98 15.78 -2.21 21.21
CA ARG A 98 16.95 -2.61 20.41
C ARG A 98 18.26 -1.98 20.90
N ALA A 99 18.21 -0.71 21.32
CA ALA A 99 19.37 -0.05 21.92
C ALA A 99 19.82 -0.77 23.20
N THR A 100 18.85 -1.21 24.01
CA THR A 100 19.10 -1.93 25.27
C THR A 100 19.75 -3.28 25.03
N GLU A 101 19.33 -4.00 23.99
CA GLU A 101 19.93 -5.30 23.60
C GLU A 101 21.37 -5.16 23.11
N LYS A 102 21.67 -4.08 22.38
CA LYS A 102 22.98 -3.84 21.75
C LYS A 102 23.88 -2.89 22.53
N PHE A 103 23.52 -2.52 23.75
CA PHE A 103 24.31 -1.60 24.55
C PHE A 103 25.55 -2.31 25.10
N ASP A 104 26.68 -1.59 25.08
CA ASP A 104 27.94 -2.09 25.60
C ASP A 104 28.40 -1.22 26.78
N PRO A 105 28.31 -1.73 28.04
CA PRO A 105 28.67 -0.97 29.22
C PRO A 105 30.19 -0.76 29.37
N THR A 106 31.01 -1.53 28.65
CA THR A 106 32.49 -1.43 28.72
C THR A 106 33.02 -0.15 28.08
N LYS A 107 32.27 0.43 27.12
CA LYS A 107 32.68 1.62 26.37
C LYS A 107 32.62 2.92 27.19
N GLY A 108 32.06 2.90 28.41
CA GLY A 108 32.11 4.03 29.34
C GLY A 108 31.19 5.22 29.02
N TYR A 109 30.47 5.22 27.91
CA TYR A 109 29.46 6.23 27.55
C TYR A 109 28.15 6.03 28.31
N LYS A 110 27.38 7.11 28.52
CA LYS A 110 26.03 7.04 29.09
C LYS A 110 25.08 6.32 28.12
N PHE A 111 24.14 5.54 28.66
CA PHE A 111 23.19 4.82 27.82
C PHE A 111 22.35 5.75 26.92
N SER A 112 21.95 6.92 27.43
CA SER A 112 21.15 7.90 26.68
C SER A 112 21.81 8.36 25.37
N THR A 113 23.13 8.52 25.35
CA THR A 113 23.91 8.90 24.15
C THR A 113 23.77 7.84 23.06
N TYR A 114 23.81 6.56 23.42
CA TYR A 114 23.66 5.46 22.48
C TYR A 114 22.21 5.24 22.06
N ALA A 115 21.27 5.27 23.03
CA ALA A 115 19.85 5.07 22.81
C ALA A 115 19.25 6.12 21.87
N TYR A 116 19.73 7.37 21.93
CA TYR A 116 19.25 8.46 21.07
C TYR A 116 19.24 8.08 19.58
N TRP A 117 20.30 7.44 19.08
CA TRP A 117 20.42 7.06 17.67
C TRP A 117 19.38 6.02 17.26
N TRP A 118 19.18 4.99 18.08
CA TRP A 118 18.21 3.93 17.82
C TRP A 118 16.77 4.44 17.89
N ILE A 119 16.47 5.30 18.87
CA ILE A 119 15.15 5.92 19.02
C ILE A 119 14.86 6.80 17.79
N ARG A 120 15.81 7.67 17.41
CA ARG A 120 15.68 8.56 16.25
C ARG A 120 15.51 7.78 14.95
N GLN A 121 16.28 6.71 14.76
CA GLN A 121 16.20 5.87 13.57
C GLN A 121 14.83 5.18 13.47
N ALA A 122 14.35 4.61 14.58
CA ALA A 122 13.04 3.96 14.62
C ALA A 122 11.91 4.93 14.29
N MET A 123 11.89 6.12 14.93
CA MET A 123 10.89 7.15 14.64
C MET A 123 10.95 7.64 13.19
N THR A 124 12.14 7.92 12.66
CA THR A 124 12.30 8.42 11.28
C THR A 124 11.84 7.36 10.27
N ARG A 125 12.15 6.09 10.54
CA ARG A 125 11.67 4.97 9.74
C ARG A 125 10.15 4.84 9.82
N ALA A 126 9.56 4.89 11.00
CA ALA A 126 8.12 4.83 11.19
C ALA A 126 7.40 5.93 10.41
N ILE A 127 7.88 7.18 10.52
CA ILE A 127 7.35 8.31 9.73
C ILE A 127 7.45 8.02 8.23
N ALA A 128 8.60 7.56 7.74
CA ALA A 128 8.76 7.25 6.33
C ALA A 128 7.82 6.13 5.85
N MET A 129 7.45 5.20 6.74
CA MET A 129 6.63 4.03 6.40
C MET A 129 5.12 4.25 6.56
N GLN A 130 4.70 5.07 7.54
CA GLN A 130 3.31 5.17 8.00
C GLN A 130 2.69 6.56 7.79
N SER A 131 3.47 7.61 7.53
CA SER A 131 2.94 9.00 7.46
C SER A 131 2.02 9.29 6.26
N ARG A 132 1.88 8.37 5.31
CA ARG A 132 1.12 8.58 4.08
C ARG A 132 0.09 7.46 3.90
N THR A 133 -1.09 7.84 3.45
CA THR A 133 -2.18 6.93 3.05
C THR A 133 -1.71 5.95 1.97
N ILE A 134 -1.03 6.47 0.94
CA ILE A 134 -0.35 5.66 -0.07
C ILE A 134 1.13 5.57 0.31
N ARG A 135 1.55 4.38 0.69
CA ARG A 135 2.91 4.11 1.15
C ARG A 135 3.93 4.32 0.01
N LEU A 136 5.01 5.05 0.32
CA LEU A 136 6.15 5.23 -0.57
C LEU A 136 7.36 4.42 -0.09
N PRO A 137 8.22 3.93 -1.00
CA PRO A 137 9.50 3.34 -0.64
C PRO A 137 10.43 4.32 0.10
N ILE A 138 11.34 3.79 0.92
CA ILE A 138 12.20 4.61 1.79
C ILE A 138 13.18 5.49 1.00
N HIS A 139 13.64 5.03 -0.16
CA HIS A 139 14.55 5.80 -1.01
C HIS A 139 13.83 6.98 -1.68
N VAL A 140 12.54 6.84 -2.02
CA VAL A 140 11.72 7.93 -2.57
C VAL A 140 11.49 8.99 -1.50
N THR A 141 11.11 8.59 -0.27
CA THR A 141 10.92 9.56 0.83
C THR A 141 12.22 10.27 1.23
N ALA A 142 13.36 9.58 1.17
CA ALA A 142 14.68 10.20 1.35
C ALA A 142 14.97 11.27 0.28
N LYS A 143 14.70 10.98 -1.00
CA LYS A 143 14.83 11.96 -2.09
C LYS A 143 13.92 13.17 -1.88
N LEU A 144 12.66 12.97 -1.48
CA LEU A 144 11.72 14.06 -1.17
C LEU A 144 12.19 14.93 0.00
N ASN A 145 12.80 14.34 1.03
CA ASN A 145 13.36 15.10 2.15
C ASN A 145 14.62 15.88 1.73
N CYS A 146 15.45 15.29 0.86
CA CYS A 146 16.58 15.98 0.24
C CYS A 146 16.10 17.18 -0.57
N LEU A 147 15.09 16.99 -1.43
CA LEU A 147 14.43 18.04 -2.21
C LEU A 147 13.97 19.20 -1.32
N LYS A 148 13.24 18.93 -0.23
CA LYS A 148 12.81 19.97 0.73
C LYS A 148 13.99 20.72 1.36
N LYS A 149 15.09 20.03 1.64
CA LYS A 149 16.30 20.65 2.21
C LYS A 149 16.99 21.55 1.19
N VAL A 150 17.21 21.06 -0.03
CA VAL A 150 17.83 21.79 -1.14
C VAL A 150 16.98 23.00 -1.53
N GLN A 151 15.66 22.84 -1.63
CA GLN A 151 14.73 23.92 -1.92
C GLN A 151 14.82 25.06 -0.90
N ARG A 152 14.90 24.74 0.40
CA ARG A 152 15.10 25.75 1.45
C ARG A 152 16.45 26.45 1.33
N GLN A 153 17.52 25.70 1.07
CA GLN A 153 18.86 26.24 0.92
C GLN A 153 19.00 27.16 -0.30
N LEU A 154 18.45 26.75 -1.45
CA LEU A 154 18.46 27.56 -2.68
C LEU A 154 17.57 28.78 -2.53
N SER A 155 16.38 28.64 -1.93
CA SER A 155 15.50 29.78 -1.67
C SER A 155 16.19 30.84 -0.80
N GLN A 156 16.94 30.42 0.22
CA GLN A 156 17.72 31.34 1.05
C GLN A 156 18.88 31.99 0.30
N LYS A 157 19.57 31.25 -0.59
CA LYS A 157 20.69 31.79 -1.37
C LYS A 157 20.25 32.75 -2.48
N LEU A 158 19.14 32.46 -3.14
CA LEU A 158 18.63 33.21 -4.29
C LEU A 158 17.70 34.36 -3.90
N GLY A 159 17.17 34.35 -2.67
CA GLY A 159 16.15 35.32 -2.23
C GLY A 159 14.79 35.15 -2.93
N ARG A 160 14.61 34.07 -3.70
CA ARG A 160 13.39 33.74 -4.44
C ARG A 160 13.17 32.22 -4.44
N PRO A 161 11.94 31.73 -4.69
CA PRO A 161 11.74 30.31 -4.92
C PRO A 161 12.60 29.82 -6.11
N PRO A 162 13.32 28.69 -5.97
CA PRO A 162 14.13 28.14 -7.05
C PRO A 162 13.26 27.58 -8.17
N THR A 163 13.77 27.60 -9.40
CA THR A 163 13.10 27.01 -10.56
C THR A 163 13.21 25.47 -10.56
N ARG A 164 12.42 24.80 -11.40
CA ARG A 164 12.46 23.33 -11.52
C ARG A 164 13.81 22.82 -11.98
N GLU A 165 14.41 23.51 -12.95
CA GLU A 165 15.74 23.21 -13.49
C GLU A 165 16.82 23.36 -12.41
N GLU A 166 16.82 24.49 -11.69
CA GLU A 166 17.76 24.72 -10.57
C GLU A 166 17.67 23.64 -9.48
N LEU A 167 16.47 23.14 -9.20
CA LEU A 167 16.26 22.06 -8.24
C LEU A 167 16.71 20.70 -8.76
N ALA A 168 16.44 20.39 -10.03
CA ALA A 168 16.86 19.13 -10.66
C ALA A 168 18.39 19.03 -10.72
N ASP A 169 19.05 20.12 -11.13
CA ASP A 169 20.51 20.22 -11.18
C ASP A 169 21.13 20.10 -9.79
N ALA A 170 20.57 20.78 -8.79
CA ALA A 170 21.09 20.74 -7.42
C ALA A 170 20.96 19.36 -6.74
N ILE A 171 20.02 18.51 -7.20
CA ILE A 171 19.87 17.13 -6.70
C ILE A 171 20.53 16.12 -7.66
N ALA A 172 21.16 16.60 -8.74
CA ALA A 172 21.85 15.80 -9.76
C ALA A 172 20.94 14.72 -10.38
N MET A 173 19.76 15.13 -10.88
CA MET A 173 18.86 14.26 -11.62
C MET A 173 18.32 14.92 -12.89
N THR A 174 17.89 14.11 -13.86
CA THR A 174 17.23 14.61 -15.07
C THR A 174 15.87 15.22 -14.76
N LEU A 175 15.43 16.18 -15.57
CA LEU A 175 14.11 16.83 -15.44
C LEU A 175 12.96 15.81 -15.45
N GLU A 176 13.02 14.81 -16.33
CA GLU A 176 12.01 13.73 -16.39
C GLU A 176 11.86 13.00 -15.04
N LYS A 177 12.97 12.59 -14.44
CA LYS A 177 12.98 11.90 -13.13
C LYS A 177 12.54 12.82 -12.00
N PHE A 178 12.81 14.12 -12.12
CA PHE A 178 12.35 15.12 -11.17
C PHE A 178 10.83 15.29 -11.23
N ASP A 179 10.25 15.34 -12.44
CA ASP A 179 8.80 15.42 -12.62
C ASP A 179 8.08 14.16 -12.15
N GLU A 180 8.65 12.97 -12.39
CA GLU A 180 8.16 11.72 -11.80
C GLU A 180 8.16 11.76 -10.26
N LEU A 181 9.25 12.27 -9.66
CA LEU A 181 9.36 12.40 -8.21
C LEU A 181 8.33 13.38 -7.65
N LEU A 182 8.06 14.49 -8.36
CA LEU A 182 7.02 15.45 -8.00
C LEU A 182 5.63 14.83 -8.10
N LEU A 183 5.36 14.01 -9.12
CA LEU A 183 4.10 13.29 -9.27
C LEU A 183 3.87 12.34 -8.10
N GLN A 184 4.89 11.58 -7.70
CA GLN A 184 4.86 10.70 -6.53
C GLN A 184 4.73 11.45 -5.20
N SER A 185 5.11 12.73 -5.16
CA SER A 185 5.05 13.53 -3.93
C SER A 185 3.63 13.93 -3.50
N ARG A 186 2.68 13.90 -4.45
CA ARG A 186 1.28 14.33 -4.28
C ARG A 186 0.62 13.63 -3.08
N GLN A 187 -0.23 14.38 -2.38
CA GLN A 187 -1.00 13.88 -1.24
C GLN A 187 -2.43 13.59 -1.67
N THR A 188 -3.04 12.56 -1.06
CA THR A 188 -4.45 12.24 -1.26
C THR A 188 -5.32 13.32 -0.62
N THR A 189 -6.44 13.63 -1.26
CA THR A 189 -7.46 14.56 -0.74
C THR A 189 -8.66 13.76 -0.24
N SER A 190 -9.37 14.28 0.76
CA SER A 190 -10.58 13.63 1.27
C SER A 190 -11.74 13.81 0.30
N LEU A 191 -12.48 12.74 0.02
CA LEU A 191 -13.72 12.80 -0.78
C LEU A 191 -14.88 13.45 0.01
N ASP A 192 -14.80 13.44 1.33
CA ASP A 192 -15.77 14.11 2.22
C ASP A 192 -15.51 15.61 2.35
N GLN A 193 -14.40 16.11 1.77
CA GLN A 193 -14.12 17.54 1.75
C GLN A 193 -15.26 18.26 1.04
N ARG A 194 -15.85 19.24 1.72
CA ARG A 194 -16.92 20.06 1.14
C ARG A 194 -16.34 21.12 0.22
N VAL A 195 -16.99 21.33 -0.92
CA VAL A 195 -16.54 22.19 -2.01
C VAL A 195 -17.73 22.99 -2.59
N GLY A 196 -17.44 24.13 -3.22
CA GLY A 196 -18.42 25.08 -3.74
C GLY A 196 -18.65 26.29 -2.83
N GLU A 197 -19.31 27.34 -3.34
CA GLU A 197 -19.53 28.61 -2.62
C GLU A 197 -20.32 28.42 -1.31
N ASP A 198 -21.25 27.48 -1.28
CA ASP A 198 -22.07 27.16 -0.11
C ASP A 198 -21.42 26.17 0.87
N GLU A 199 -20.26 25.59 0.55
CA GLU A 199 -19.59 24.52 1.32
C GLU A 199 -20.53 23.37 1.78
N LYS A 200 -21.55 23.04 0.97
CA LYS A 200 -22.52 21.98 1.28
C LYS A 200 -22.22 20.67 0.55
N THR A 201 -21.65 20.75 -0.65
CA THR A 201 -21.49 19.59 -1.52
C THR A 201 -20.18 18.87 -1.22
N PRO A 202 -20.20 17.56 -0.89
CA PRO A 202 -18.97 16.79 -0.74
C PRO A 202 -18.31 16.59 -2.12
N LEU A 203 -16.98 16.55 -2.16
CA LEU A 203 -16.21 16.32 -3.38
C LEU A 203 -16.60 15.00 -4.05
N ALA A 204 -16.95 13.97 -3.26
CA ALA A 204 -17.43 12.68 -3.74
C ALA A 204 -18.61 12.80 -4.72
N ALA A 205 -19.53 13.75 -4.47
CA ALA A 205 -20.73 13.93 -5.28
C ALA A 205 -20.46 14.55 -6.65
N LEU A 206 -19.27 15.10 -6.88
CA LEU A 206 -18.86 15.70 -8.15
C LEU A 206 -18.10 14.71 -9.05
N ILE A 207 -17.80 13.51 -8.56
CA ILE A 207 -17.07 12.51 -9.34
C ILE A 207 -18.06 11.77 -10.23
N PRO A 208 -17.84 11.75 -11.56
CA PRO A 208 -18.71 11.01 -12.47
C PRO A 208 -18.55 9.50 -12.24
N ASP A 209 -19.68 8.79 -12.29
CA ASP A 209 -19.70 7.33 -12.38
C ASP A 209 -19.61 6.94 -13.87
N TYR A 210 -18.72 5.99 -14.18
CA TYR A 210 -18.53 5.45 -15.53
C TYR A 210 -19.15 4.06 -15.69
N SER A 211 -19.96 3.64 -14.72
CA SER A 211 -20.77 2.43 -14.82
C SER A 211 -21.79 2.57 -15.95
N PRO A 212 -22.09 1.49 -16.70
CA PRO A 212 -23.04 1.55 -17.79
C PRO A 212 -24.42 1.97 -17.26
N GLY A 213 -25.04 2.90 -17.97
CA GLY A 213 -26.39 3.37 -17.65
C GLY A 213 -27.44 2.26 -17.86
N PRO A 214 -28.66 2.42 -17.31
CA PRO A 214 -29.73 1.45 -17.50
C PRO A 214 -30.03 1.24 -19.00
N ASP A 215 -29.95 2.28 -19.81
CA ASP A 215 -30.18 2.22 -21.26
C ASP A 215 -29.14 1.33 -21.96
N GLU A 216 -27.86 1.48 -21.62
CA GLU A 216 -26.77 0.65 -22.16
C GLU A 216 -26.90 -0.81 -21.72
N VAL A 217 -27.29 -1.05 -20.48
CA VAL A 217 -27.52 -2.41 -19.95
C VAL A 217 -28.69 -3.08 -20.69
N VAL A 218 -29.79 -2.36 -20.91
CA VAL A 218 -30.94 -2.87 -21.65
C VAL A 218 -30.58 -3.11 -23.12
N GLU A 219 -29.83 -2.21 -23.76
CA GLU A 219 -29.37 -2.40 -25.14
C GLU A 219 -28.50 -3.65 -25.27
N LEU A 220 -27.54 -3.86 -24.35
CA LEU A 220 -26.71 -5.07 -24.32
C LEU A 220 -27.55 -6.34 -24.10
N ALA A 221 -28.54 -6.31 -23.23
CA ALA A 221 -29.45 -7.43 -23.01
C ALA A 221 -30.28 -7.73 -24.26
N MET A 222 -30.84 -6.71 -24.91
CA MET A 222 -31.58 -6.86 -26.16
C MET A 222 -30.70 -7.39 -27.29
N LEU A 223 -29.44 -6.95 -27.37
CA LEU A 223 -28.47 -7.49 -28.32
C LEU A 223 -28.18 -8.96 -28.05
N HIS A 224 -28.08 -9.36 -26.78
CA HIS A 224 -27.91 -10.76 -26.39
C HIS A 224 -29.11 -11.61 -26.83
N ASP A 225 -30.33 -11.19 -26.52
CA ASP A 225 -31.56 -11.89 -26.92
C ASP A 225 -31.68 -12.00 -28.45
N GLN A 226 -31.29 -10.94 -29.18
CA GLN A 226 -31.27 -10.97 -30.64
C GLN A 226 -30.21 -11.94 -31.17
N LEU A 227 -29.03 -12.00 -30.56
CA LEU A 227 -27.99 -12.97 -30.92
C LEU A 227 -28.45 -14.39 -30.62
N GLU A 228 -29.06 -14.64 -29.47
CA GLU A 228 -29.58 -15.95 -29.11
C GLU A 228 -30.66 -16.40 -30.10
N ALA A 229 -31.63 -15.52 -30.41
CA ALA A 229 -32.65 -15.78 -31.41
C ALA A 229 -32.05 -16.08 -32.80
N LEU A 230 -31.02 -15.34 -33.23
CA LEU A 230 -30.34 -15.59 -34.52
C LEU A 230 -29.58 -16.92 -34.53
N THR A 231 -28.88 -17.24 -33.44
CA THR A 231 -28.15 -18.52 -33.34
C THR A 231 -29.06 -19.73 -33.20
N GLY A 232 -30.29 -19.56 -32.69
CA GLY A 232 -31.30 -20.62 -32.60
C GLY A 232 -31.88 -21.10 -33.93
N PHE A 233 -31.68 -20.35 -35.04
CA PHE A 233 -32.07 -20.80 -36.38
C PHE A 233 -30.98 -21.60 -37.11
N LEU A 234 -29.81 -21.76 -36.50
CA LEU A 234 -28.72 -22.55 -37.05
C LEU A 234 -28.92 -24.04 -36.71
N ASP A 235 -28.28 -24.91 -37.48
CA ASP A 235 -28.28 -26.33 -37.14
C ASP A 235 -27.43 -26.53 -35.87
N GLU A 236 -27.77 -27.50 -35.01
CA GLU A 236 -27.03 -27.80 -33.75
C GLU A 236 -25.49 -27.77 -33.87
N PRO A 237 -24.85 -28.40 -34.88
CA PRO A 237 -23.39 -28.34 -35.02
C PRO A 237 -22.86 -26.94 -35.39
N GLU A 238 -23.64 -26.13 -36.12
CA GLU A 238 -23.27 -24.76 -36.47
C GLU A 238 -23.44 -23.82 -35.27
N GLN A 239 -24.53 -23.98 -34.52
CA GLN A 239 -24.80 -23.23 -33.30
C GLN A 239 -23.70 -23.46 -32.25
N PHE A 240 -23.32 -24.72 -32.01
CA PHE A 240 -22.27 -25.09 -31.06
C PHE A 240 -20.91 -24.49 -31.47
N VAL A 241 -20.52 -24.59 -32.74
CA VAL A 241 -19.25 -24.04 -33.22
C VAL A 241 -19.21 -22.52 -33.05
N ILE A 242 -20.29 -21.80 -33.39
CA ILE A 242 -20.32 -20.34 -33.28
C ILE A 242 -20.33 -19.88 -31.81
N LYS A 243 -21.16 -20.49 -30.96
CA LYS A 243 -21.20 -20.16 -29.53
C LYS A 243 -19.87 -20.42 -28.84
N ALA A 244 -19.24 -21.57 -29.09
CA ALA A 244 -17.93 -21.92 -28.51
C ALA A 244 -16.79 -21.05 -29.06
N ARG A 245 -16.82 -20.68 -30.36
CA ARG A 245 -15.78 -19.88 -31.01
C ARG A 245 -15.70 -18.47 -30.46
N TYR A 246 -16.86 -17.85 -30.23
CA TYR A 246 -16.96 -16.46 -29.75
C TYR A 246 -17.23 -16.37 -28.25
N GLY A 247 -17.35 -17.49 -27.55
CA GLY A 247 -17.56 -17.51 -26.10
C GLY A 247 -18.91 -16.93 -25.69
N LEU A 248 -19.96 -17.17 -26.48
CA LEU A 248 -21.29 -16.59 -26.24
C LEU A 248 -22.00 -17.17 -25.01
N GLU A 249 -21.57 -18.34 -24.53
CA GLU A 249 -22.09 -18.97 -23.29
C GLU A 249 -21.13 -18.79 -22.11
N ASP A 250 -19.84 -19.11 -22.30
CA ASP A 250 -18.84 -19.13 -21.23
C ASP A 250 -18.00 -17.83 -21.11
N GLY A 251 -18.25 -16.82 -21.96
CA GLY A 251 -17.45 -15.59 -22.05
C GLY A 251 -16.02 -15.78 -22.59
N SER A 252 -15.62 -17.02 -22.92
CA SER A 252 -14.26 -17.37 -23.34
C SER A 252 -14.22 -17.89 -24.80
N PRO A 253 -13.58 -17.16 -25.74
CA PRO A 253 -13.50 -17.60 -27.13
C PRO A 253 -12.54 -18.79 -27.29
N LYS A 254 -13.01 -19.88 -27.92
CA LYS A 254 -12.22 -21.12 -28.10
C LYS A 254 -11.55 -21.17 -29.47
N SER A 255 -10.38 -21.80 -29.54
CA SER A 255 -9.66 -21.99 -30.81
C SER A 255 -10.35 -23.06 -31.68
N LEU A 256 -10.26 -22.96 -33.01
CA LEU A 256 -10.79 -24.00 -33.91
C LEU A 256 -10.22 -25.40 -33.62
N ARG A 257 -8.99 -25.48 -33.10
CA ARG A 257 -8.37 -26.73 -32.67
C ARG A 257 -9.08 -27.31 -31.46
N THR A 258 -9.30 -26.50 -30.42
CA THR A 258 -10.01 -26.89 -29.20
C THR A 258 -11.44 -27.34 -29.52
N ILE A 259 -12.13 -26.61 -30.41
CA ILE A 259 -13.49 -26.97 -30.86
C ILE A 259 -13.49 -28.27 -31.69
N SER A 260 -12.44 -28.50 -32.49
CA SER A 260 -12.29 -29.73 -33.27
C SER A 260 -12.08 -30.97 -32.39
N GLU A 261 -11.34 -30.81 -31.27
CA GLU A 261 -11.15 -31.85 -30.26
C GLU A 261 -12.47 -32.12 -29.51
N MET A 262 -13.26 -31.10 -29.18
CA MET A 262 -14.57 -31.23 -28.53
C MET A 262 -15.63 -31.93 -29.41
N LEU A 263 -15.61 -31.70 -30.73
CA LEU A 263 -16.56 -32.27 -31.69
C LEU A 263 -16.10 -33.60 -32.32
N GLY A 264 -14.87 -34.04 -32.06
CA GLY A 264 -14.27 -35.20 -32.73
C GLY A 264 -14.18 -35.05 -34.25
N LYS A 265 -14.02 -33.82 -34.77
CA LYS A 265 -13.99 -33.50 -36.20
C LYS A 265 -12.63 -32.92 -36.60
N SER A 266 -12.31 -32.91 -37.89
CA SER A 266 -11.09 -32.25 -38.35
C SER A 266 -11.22 -30.71 -38.26
N ARG A 267 -10.10 -30.02 -38.04
CA ARG A 267 -10.07 -28.54 -38.03
C ARG A 267 -10.70 -27.93 -39.30
N THR A 268 -10.45 -28.53 -40.46
CA THR A 268 -11.00 -28.07 -41.75
C THR A 268 -12.51 -28.29 -41.84
N GLN A 269 -13.04 -29.36 -41.24
CA GLN A 269 -14.49 -29.56 -41.12
C GLN A 269 -15.13 -28.53 -40.19
N VAL A 270 -14.55 -28.25 -39.02
CA VAL A 270 -15.06 -27.21 -38.11
C VAL A 270 -15.06 -25.84 -38.79
N GLN A 271 -14.02 -25.52 -39.56
CA GLN A 271 -13.96 -24.28 -40.35
C GLN A 271 -15.06 -24.21 -41.43
N LYS A 272 -15.39 -25.33 -42.09
CA LYS A 272 -16.51 -25.39 -43.04
C LYS A 272 -17.85 -25.19 -42.35
N ILE A 273 -18.04 -25.77 -41.16
CA ILE A 273 -19.25 -25.60 -40.34
C ILE A 273 -19.39 -24.14 -39.89
N GLU A 274 -18.31 -23.50 -39.44
CA GLU A 274 -18.27 -22.06 -39.11
C GLU A 274 -18.68 -21.19 -40.31
N GLN A 275 -18.10 -21.44 -41.48
CA GLN A 275 -18.43 -20.71 -42.72
C GLN A 275 -19.89 -20.92 -43.17
N SER A 276 -20.42 -22.14 -43.01
CA SER A 276 -21.82 -22.46 -43.30
C SER A 276 -22.76 -21.68 -42.37
N GLY A 277 -22.49 -21.70 -41.06
CA GLY A 277 -23.26 -20.95 -40.07
C GLY A 277 -23.24 -19.44 -40.34
N PHE A 278 -22.08 -18.86 -40.65
CA PHE A 278 -21.99 -17.45 -41.04
C PHE A 278 -22.76 -17.11 -42.33
N ARG A 279 -22.76 -18.00 -43.33
CA ARG A 279 -23.57 -17.81 -44.55
C ARG A 279 -25.06 -17.77 -44.22
N LYS A 280 -25.55 -18.69 -43.38
CA LYS A 280 -26.95 -18.73 -42.94
C LYS A 280 -27.32 -17.49 -42.12
N LEU A 281 -26.50 -17.09 -41.15
CA LEU A 281 -26.70 -15.86 -40.37
C LEU A 281 -26.78 -14.61 -41.27
N ARG A 282 -25.85 -14.47 -42.23
CA ARG A 282 -25.86 -13.35 -43.19
C ARG A 282 -27.14 -13.34 -44.04
N ALA A 283 -27.58 -14.50 -44.53
CA ALA A 283 -28.82 -14.60 -45.31
C ALA A 283 -30.05 -14.20 -44.47
N MET A 284 -30.10 -14.56 -43.19
CA MET A 284 -31.18 -14.19 -42.28
C MET A 284 -31.19 -12.70 -41.96
N ILE A 285 -30.03 -12.10 -41.71
CA ILE A 285 -29.91 -10.65 -41.47
C ILE A 285 -30.42 -9.87 -42.70
N ILE A 286 -30.04 -10.30 -43.91
CA ILE A 286 -30.52 -9.69 -45.17
C ILE A 286 -32.04 -9.84 -45.31
N ARG A 287 -32.59 -11.02 -45.00
CA ARG A 287 -34.03 -11.28 -45.06
C ARG A 287 -34.82 -10.45 -44.03
N LYS A 288 -34.29 -10.32 -42.80
CA LYS A 288 -34.90 -9.51 -41.73
C LYS A 288 -34.88 -8.03 -42.12
N LYS A 289 -33.76 -7.51 -42.63
CA LYS A 289 -33.61 -6.12 -43.12
C LYS A 289 -34.58 -5.77 -44.27
N ARG A 290 -34.78 -6.69 -45.23
CA ARG A 290 -35.77 -6.50 -46.31
C ARG A 290 -37.21 -6.43 -45.80
N LYS A 291 -37.54 -7.24 -44.79
CA LYS A 291 -38.88 -7.26 -44.18
C LYS A 291 -39.16 -6.00 -43.35
N SER A 292 -38.14 -5.43 -42.70
CA SER A 292 -38.22 -4.15 -42.00
C SER A 292 -38.42 -2.97 -42.96
N GLN A 293 -37.72 -2.95 -44.10
CA GLN A 293 -37.85 -1.89 -45.13
C GLN A 293 -39.18 -1.93 -45.87
N SER A 294 -39.81 -3.10 -46.03
CA SER A 294 -41.16 -3.19 -46.62
C SER A 294 -42.27 -2.70 -45.68
N LEU A 295 -42.07 -2.79 -44.35
CA LEU A 295 -43.06 -2.27 -43.38
C LEU A 295 -42.98 -0.73 -43.23
N SER A 296 -41.82 -0.11 -43.41
CA SER A 296 -41.66 1.36 -43.33
C SER A 296 -42.10 2.12 -44.59
N ILE A 297 -42.61 1.43 -45.61
CA ILE A 297 -43.12 2.02 -46.87
C ILE A 297 -44.66 1.94 -46.92
N LEU A 298 -45.29 1.29 -45.92
CA LEU A 298 -46.73 1.07 -45.82
C LEU A 298 -47.41 1.93 -44.73
N ASP A 299 -46.65 2.75 -44.02
CA ASP A 299 -47.11 3.85 -43.14
C ASP A 299 -46.63 5.20 -43.72
#